data_AF-A0A7V4UE94-F1
#
_entry.id   AF-A0A7V4UE94-F1
#
_cell.length_a   1.000
_cell.length_b   1.000
_cell.length_c   1.000
_cell.angle_alpha   90.00
_cell.angle_beta   90.00
_cell.angle_gamma   90.00
#
_symmetry.space_group_name_H-M   'P 1'
#
loop_
_entity.id
_entity.type
_entity.pdbx_description
1 polymer ?
#
loop_
_entity_poly.entity_id
_entity_poly.type
_entity_poly.pdbx_seq_one_letter_code
_entity_poly.pdbx_strand_id
1 'polypeptide(L)'
;MIQLGGYAYTDFLQYYMDVMDRYFRKTPPVPSNIYLSQDVIKNKEIKKQIARYCHFPSIINILANDEDEEIRMLARKNEFWNLVGRFQDILGFARTERMTFARIEGFHNLLVILIFEDDLQILAEALNNPAISLKMLVHFIRLLRQRGQGRKDEQILEIAMQVMSQKRKQIVQISQINRASRQLNQDRNLITMLQYLRDENNTIRLAVQNILLREDANTLNRLVHLAILDDGFTSRLDHFVTLSRLLQLLSKTEGLENTSVQILDLPEEIKSGERSRSIKDYFDLLLRSKRIEIIRSLESDLSRFDNIVLLAYCHIDKDINIRKLARKYLNIDDLFSLINDKSTPRYIFRQVLDILMHHEDDFIHQKVHEARMRESYRLKNSLKEMEISVRAYFDIIFQSLGYRRIHEFHDVLHSLNRTERYLSRYHSYFENGKKVHYKNLLNEFQEIRQVFSKKLQEIYSTTDIKTIRELEYIASILDEILQLREMGIQSLRPGTPDDIETEIKFRARIIWQSAISVYLGRIKDLAEMMSKKLLKMAATRDLSERFEQELNEAQQELEQTYKERIQCRLTNACKVCDRRGCAAERFLREARFLIEEFLDIVSEDITPQ
;
A
#
# COMPACT_ATOMS: atom_id res chain seq x y z
N MET A 1 -26.78 -1.94 -26.78
CA MET A 1 -27.09 -0.49 -26.74
C MET A 1 -27.61 -0.16 -25.35
N ILE A 2 -26.95 0.76 -24.65
CA ILE A 2 -27.29 1.18 -23.28
C ILE A 2 -28.00 2.54 -23.38
N GLN A 3 -29.19 2.67 -22.79
CA GLN A 3 -29.93 3.94 -22.74
C GLN A 3 -30.08 4.42 -21.29
N LEU A 4 -29.61 5.63 -21.01
CA LEU A 4 -29.60 6.23 -19.67
C LEU A 4 -29.98 7.71 -19.77
N GLY A 5 -31.12 8.12 -19.21
CA GLY A 5 -31.52 9.54 -19.09
C GLY A 5 -31.38 10.40 -20.35
N GLY A 6 -31.75 9.86 -21.51
CA GLY A 6 -31.66 10.53 -22.82
C GLY A 6 -30.37 10.26 -23.61
N TYR A 7 -29.39 9.57 -23.02
CA TYR A 7 -28.13 9.22 -23.66
C TYR A 7 -28.16 7.79 -24.19
N ALA A 8 -27.59 7.57 -25.37
CA ALA A 8 -27.48 6.25 -26.00
C ALA A 8 -26.00 5.90 -26.25
N TYR A 9 -25.58 4.76 -25.73
CA TYR A 9 -24.23 4.23 -25.88
C TYR A 9 -24.26 2.89 -26.62
N THR A 10 -23.28 2.67 -27.50
CA THR A 10 -23.17 1.43 -28.29
C THR A 10 -22.87 0.24 -27.38
N ASP A 11 -21.88 0.40 -26.51
CA ASP A 11 -21.43 -0.57 -25.52
C ASP A 11 -21.09 0.07 -24.17
N PHE A 12 -20.73 -0.77 -23.20
CA PHE A 12 -20.34 -0.31 -21.87
C PHE A 12 -18.99 0.43 -21.86
N LEU A 13 -18.09 0.14 -22.80
CA LEU A 13 -16.81 0.85 -22.90
C LEU A 13 -17.03 2.32 -23.23
N GLN A 14 -17.90 2.62 -24.21
CA GLN A 14 -18.22 3.99 -24.59
C GLN A 14 -18.87 4.74 -23.43
N TYR A 15 -19.83 4.12 -22.75
CA TYR A 15 -20.47 4.69 -21.57
C TYR A 15 -19.45 4.98 -20.44
N TYR A 16 -18.58 4.01 -20.14
CA TYR A 16 -17.53 4.18 -19.13
C TYR A 16 -16.60 5.35 -19.46
N MET A 17 -16.11 5.44 -20.69
CA MET A 17 -15.17 6.50 -21.10
C MET A 17 -15.82 7.88 -20.97
N ASP A 18 -17.04 8.05 -21.48
CA ASP A 18 -17.77 9.32 -21.44
C ASP A 18 -18.03 9.77 -19.99
N VAL A 19 -18.50 8.86 -19.14
CA VAL A 19 -18.76 9.19 -17.73
C VAL A 19 -17.48 9.52 -16.97
N MET A 20 -16.43 8.72 -17.15
CA MET A 20 -15.17 8.91 -16.45
C MET A 20 -14.50 10.23 -16.85
N ASP A 21 -14.48 10.57 -18.15
CA ASP A 21 -13.97 11.87 -18.61
C ASP A 21 -14.74 13.05 -18.00
N ARG A 22 -16.07 12.92 -17.80
CA ARG A 22 -16.91 14.01 -17.27
C ARG A 22 -16.86 14.18 -15.76
N TYR A 23 -16.81 13.08 -15.01
CA TYR A 23 -17.12 13.08 -13.57
C TYR A 23 -16.04 12.48 -12.67
N PHE A 24 -14.99 11.86 -13.22
CA PHE A 24 -13.97 11.19 -12.43
C PHE A 24 -13.39 12.10 -11.34
N ARG A 25 -13.73 11.78 -10.08
CA ARG A 25 -13.31 12.49 -8.86
C ARG A 25 -13.46 14.02 -8.93
N LYS A 26 -14.39 14.54 -9.73
CA LYS A 26 -14.50 15.98 -10.01
C LYS A 26 -14.81 16.79 -8.75
N THR A 27 -13.90 17.68 -8.36
CA THR A 27 -14.06 18.55 -7.18
C THR A 27 -14.44 19.97 -7.62
N PRO A 28 -15.38 20.63 -6.92
CA PRO A 28 -15.68 22.03 -7.19
C PRO A 28 -14.47 22.93 -6.83
N PRO A 29 -14.26 24.05 -7.55
CA PRO A 29 -13.14 24.97 -7.31
C PRO A 29 -13.26 25.71 -5.97
N VAL A 30 -14.44 25.72 -5.38
CA VAL A 30 -14.73 26.27 -4.05
C VAL A 30 -15.48 25.22 -3.22
N PRO A 31 -15.36 25.21 -1.89
CA PRO A 31 -16.08 24.30 -1.01
C PRO A 31 -17.60 24.25 -1.31
N SER A 32 -18.18 23.04 -1.30
CA SER A 32 -19.59 22.82 -1.66
C SER A 32 -20.59 23.63 -0.82
N ASN A 33 -20.23 23.97 0.43
CA ASN A 33 -21.03 24.80 1.33
C ASN A 33 -21.11 26.28 0.89
N ILE A 34 -20.22 26.75 0.01
CA ILE A 34 -20.31 28.09 -0.59
C ILE A 34 -21.38 28.13 -1.68
N TYR A 35 -21.48 27.07 -2.48
CA TYR A 35 -22.54 26.92 -3.47
C TYR A 35 -23.93 26.77 -2.84
N LEU A 36 -23.98 26.34 -1.58
CA LEU A 36 -25.18 26.17 -0.78
C LEU A 36 -25.12 27.03 0.50
N SER A 37 -24.59 28.27 0.39
CA SER A 37 -24.50 29.19 1.54
C SER A 37 -25.89 29.56 2.07
N GLN A 38 -25.98 30.15 3.27
CA GLN A 38 -27.27 30.54 3.88
C GLN A 38 -28.11 31.47 2.97
N ASP A 39 -27.46 32.30 2.16
CA ASP A 39 -28.14 33.20 1.22
C ASP A 39 -28.70 32.45 0.00
N VAL A 40 -27.96 31.44 -0.49
CA VAL A 40 -28.42 30.54 -1.56
C VAL A 40 -29.51 29.59 -1.06
N ILE A 41 -29.44 29.15 0.19
CA ILE A 41 -30.47 28.32 0.82
C ILE A 41 -31.81 29.06 0.92
N LYS A 42 -31.78 30.38 1.16
CA LYS A 42 -32.98 31.21 1.26
C LYS A 42 -33.60 31.55 -0.11
N ASN A 43 -32.83 31.49 -1.20
CA ASN A 43 -33.30 31.81 -2.54
C ASN A 43 -33.59 30.54 -3.37
N LYS A 44 -34.88 30.16 -3.42
CA LYS A 44 -35.35 28.95 -4.14
C LYS A 44 -34.98 28.96 -5.63
N GLU A 45 -35.01 30.11 -6.31
CA GLU A 45 -34.74 30.17 -7.75
C GLU A 45 -33.25 29.91 -8.06
N ILE A 46 -32.34 30.37 -7.21
CA ILE A 46 -30.91 30.05 -7.34
C ILE A 46 -30.68 28.55 -7.13
N LYS A 47 -31.31 27.94 -6.12
CA LYS A 47 -31.24 26.48 -5.90
C LYS A 47 -31.75 25.68 -7.11
N LYS A 48 -32.86 26.09 -7.74
CA LYS A 48 -33.38 25.45 -8.96
C LYS A 48 -32.40 25.56 -10.13
N GLN A 49 -31.74 26.71 -10.31
CA GLN A 49 -30.71 26.87 -11.34
C GLN A 49 -29.49 25.97 -11.08
N ILE A 50 -29.03 25.88 -9.84
CA ILE A 50 -27.92 24.99 -9.46
C ILE A 50 -28.31 23.52 -9.70
N ALA A 51 -29.53 23.11 -9.31
CA ALA A 51 -30.01 21.74 -9.55
C ALA A 51 -30.03 21.35 -11.03
N ARG A 52 -30.37 22.30 -11.92
CA ARG A 52 -30.42 22.08 -13.38
C ARG A 52 -29.05 22.03 -14.05
N TYR A 53 -28.15 22.95 -13.69
CA TYR A 53 -26.95 23.22 -14.48
C TYR A 53 -25.63 22.90 -13.79
N CYS A 54 -25.63 22.52 -12.51
CA CYS A 54 -24.40 22.15 -11.83
C CYS A 54 -23.86 20.82 -12.34
N HIS A 55 -22.54 20.76 -12.55
CA HIS A 55 -21.83 19.55 -13.01
C HIS A 55 -20.94 18.93 -11.93
N PHE A 56 -21.10 19.35 -10.66
CA PHE A 56 -20.32 18.84 -9.53
C PHE A 56 -21.14 17.81 -8.76
N PRO A 57 -20.69 16.53 -8.71
CA PRO A 57 -21.42 15.46 -8.03
C PRO A 57 -21.81 15.78 -6.58
N SER A 58 -20.90 16.37 -5.81
CA SER A 58 -21.12 16.70 -4.39
C SER A 58 -22.30 17.65 -4.17
N ILE A 59 -22.55 18.57 -5.08
CA ILE A 59 -23.62 19.57 -4.97
C ILE A 59 -24.96 18.96 -5.39
N ILE A 60 -24.98 18.23 -6.52
CA ILE A 60 -26.20 17.57 -7.00
C ILE A 60 -26.70 16.52 -6.02
N ASN A 61 -25.81 15.77 -5.35
CA ASN A 61 -26.19 14.80 -4.33
C ASN A 61 -26.94 15.42 -3.15
N ILE A 62 -26.54 16.63 -2.73
CA ILE A 62 -27.23 17.35 -1.66
C ILE A 62 -28.63 17.77 -2.15
N LEU A 63 -28.70 18.34 -3.35
CA LEU A 63 -29.97 18.82 -3.92
C LEU A 63 -30.96 17.70 -4.29
N ALA A 64 -30.46 16.51 -4.62
CA ALA A 64 -31.28 15.32 -4.90
C ALA A 64 -32.02 14.79 -3.66
N ASN A 65 -31.67 15.29 -2.47
CA ASN A 65 -32.31 15.01 -1.18
C ASN A 65 -32.84 16.30 -0.51
N ASP A 66 -33.02 17.40 -1.26
CA ASP A 66 -33.52 18.66 -0.72
C ASP A 66 -34.96 18.52 -0.20
N GLU A 67 -35.31 19.28 0.84
CA GLU A 67 -36.65 19.31 1.43
C GLU A 67 -37.71 19.73 0.39
N ASP A 68 -37.36 20.63 -0.52
CA ASP A 68 -38.25 21.10 -1.59
C ASP A 68 -38.34 20.08 -2.75
N GLU A 69 -39.55 19.61 -3.02
CA GLU A 69 -39.82 18.59 -4.04
C GLU A 69 -39.43 19.04 -5.46
N GLU A 70 -39.60 20.31 -5.81
CA GLU A 70 -39.32 20.82 -7.14
C GLU A 70 -37.80 20.83 -7.40
N ILE A 71 -37.01 21.27 -6.41
CA ILE A 71 -35.55 21.24 -6.47
C ILE A 71 -35.04 19.79 -6.56
N ARG A 72 -35.64 18.88 -5.78
CA ARG A 72 -35.31 17.45 -5.79
C ARG A 72 -35.55 16.83 -7.15
N MET A 73 -36.70 17.11 -7.76
CA MET A 73 -37.02 16.64 -9.11
C MET A 73 -36.06 17.19 -10.17
N LEU A 74 -35.67 18.46 -10.08
CA LEU A 74 -34.71 19.06 -11.00
C LEU A 74 -33.32 18.45 -10.86
N ALA A 75 -32.85 18.22 -9.62
CA ALA A 75 -31.58 17.56 -9.37
C ALA A 75 -31.57 16.12 -9.88
N ARG A 76 -32.69 15.39 -9.74
CA ARG A 76 -32.83 14.02 -10.28
C ARG A 76 -32.92 13.95 -11.80
N LYS A 77 -33.29 15.05 -12.47
CA LYS A 77 -33.25 15.18 -13.94
C LYS A 77 -31.89 15.65 -14.47
N ASN A 78 -30.96 16.01 -13.58
CA ASN A 78 -29.61 16.42 -13.96
C ASN A 78 -28.87 15.28 -14.67
N GLU A 79 -28.03 15.64 -15.64
CA GLU A 79 -27.18 14.71 -16.39
C GLU A 79 -26.37 13.78 -15.47
N PHE A 80 -25.71 14.34 -14.45
CA PHE A 80 -24.91 13.56 -13.51
C PHE A 80 -25.76 12.51 -12.79
N TRP A 81 -26.98 12.88 -12.36
CA TRP A 81 -27.85 11.97 -11.62
C TRP A 81 -28.31 10.79 -12.48
N ASN A 82 -28.68 11.10 -13.72
CA ASN A 82 -29.13 10.12 -14.71
C ASN A 82 -28.04 9.14 -15.12
N LEU A 83 -26.82 9.63 -15.30
CA LEU A 83 -25.69 8.80 -15.70
C LEU A 83 -25.12 8.04 -14.49
N VAL A 84 -24.89 8.67 -13.35
CA VAL A 84 -24.13 8.06 -12.24
C VAL A 84 -24.80 8.19 -10.88
N GLY A 85 -25.33 9.38 -10.55
CA GLY A 85 -25.73 9.74 -9.19
C GLY A 85 -26.73 8.77 -8.54
N ARG A 86 -27.68 8.25 -9.33
CA ARG A 86 -28.68 7.27 -8.86
C ARG A 86 -28.14 5.93 -8.39
N PHE A 87 -26.87 5.62 -8.66
CA PHE A 87 -26.22 4.36 -8.26
C PHE A 87 -25.33 4.52 -7.02
N GLN A 88 -25.30 5.71 -6.41
CA GLN A 88 -24.41 6.00 -5.29
C GLN A 88 -24.81 5.41 -3.95
N ASP A 89 -26.00 4.84 -3.84
CA ASP A 89 -26.47 4.15 -2.63
C ASP A 89 -25.46 3.10 -2.14
N ILE A 90 -24.69 2.51 -3.08
CA ILE A 90 -23.61 1.57 -2.76
C ILE A 90 -22.57 2.13 -1.79
N LEU A 91 -22.30 3.43 -1.83
CA LEU A 91 -21.29 4.07 -0.98
C LEU A 91 -21.71 4.10 0.49
N GLY A 92 -23.01 3.98 0.78
CA GLY A 92 -23.59 3.95 2.12
C GLY A 92 -23.53 2.59 2.82
N PHE A 93 -23.17 1.51 2.11
CA PHE A 93 -23.04 0.17 2.70
C PHE A 93 -21.76 0.00 3.53
N ALA A 94 -21.76 -1.03 4.38
CA ALA A 94 -20.59 -1.37 5.18
C ALA A 94 -19.39 -1.74 4.29
N ARG A 95 -18.17 -1.62 4.85
CA ARG A 95 -16.91 -1.90 4.12
C ARG A 95 -16.90 -3.29 3.47
N THR A 96 -17.33 -4.31 4.21
CA THR A 96 -17.40 -5.71 3.75
C THR A 96 -18.37 -5.87 2.58
N GLU A 97 -19.53 -5.24 2.66
CA GLU A 97 -20.54 -5.26 1.60
C GLU A 97 -20.01 -4.58 0.34
N ARG A 98 -19.38 -3.40 0.47
CA ARG A 98 -18.77 -2.68 -0.66
C ARG A 98 -17.65 -3.48 -1.33
N MET A 99 -16.85 -4.23 -0.57
CA MET A 99 -15.89 -5.18 -1.15
C MET A 99 -16.60 -6.30 -1.94
N THR A 100 -17.70 -6.85 -1.43
CA THR A 100 -18.48 -7.87 -2.15
C THR A 100 -19.08 -7.31 -3.43
N PHE A 101 -19.63 -6.09 -3.39
CA PHE A 101 -20.12 -5.40 -4.60
C PHE A 101 -18.99 -5.15 -5.61
N ALA A 102 -17.81 -4.75 -5.15
CA ALA A 102 -16.63 -4.59 -6.02
C ALA A 102 -16.21 -5.90 -6.72
N ARG A 103 -16.48 -7.06 -6.11
CA ARG A 103 -16.14 -8.39 -6.65
C ARG A 103 -17.19 -8.99 -7.57
N ILE A 104 -18.47 -8.82 -7.25
CA ILE A 104 -19.57 -9.64 -7.81
C ILE A 104 -20.50 -8.83 -8.73
N GLU A 105 -20.66 -7.53 -8.50
CA GLU A 105 -21.84 -6.80 -9.00
C GLU A 105 -21.66 -6.01 -10.31
N GLY A 106 -22.79 -5.47 -10.79
CA GLY A 106 -22.96 -4.87 -12.10
C GLY A 106 -22.10 -3.63 -12.35
N PHE A 107 -21.83 -3.39 -13.63
CA PHE A 107 -20.91 -2.37 -14.12
C PHE A 107 -21.11 -0.93 -13.59
N HIS A 108 -22.35 -0.53 -13.27
CA HIS A 108 -22.65 0.80 -12.72
C HIS A 108 -22.10 0.98 -11.31
N ASN A 109 -22.09 -0.08 -10.50
CA ASN A 109 -21.56 -0.07 -9.14
C ASN A 109 -20.03 0.07 -9.15
N LEU A 110 -19.36 -0.64 -10.08
CA LEU A 110 -17.92 -0.49 -10.28
C LEU A 110 -17.56 0.95 -10.69
N LEU A 111 -18.34 1.56 -11.58
CA LEU A 111 -18.14 2.95 -12.00
C LEU A 111 -18.22 3.91 -10.81
N VAL A 112 -19.24 3.77 -9.96
CA VAL A 112 -19.41 4.58 -8.75
C VAL A 112 -18.23 4.40 -7.80
N ILE A 113 -17.81 3.16 -7.54
CA ILE A 113 -16.66 2.86 -6.68
C ILE A 113 -15.40 3.54 -7.24
N LEU A 114 -15.13 3.40 -8.54
CA LEU A 114 -13.94 4.00 -9.16
C LEU A 114 -13.92 5.53 -9.12
N ILE A 115 -15.09 6.18 -9.19
CA ILE A 115 -15.21 7.64 -9.17
C ILE A 115 -15.18 8.21 -7.75
N PHE A 116 -15.75 7.54 -6.76
CA PHE A 116 -16.05 8.13 -5.45
C PHE A 116 -15.46 7.41 -4.23
N GLU A 117 -15.09 6.13 -4.33
CA GLU A 117 -14.56 5.39 -3.18
C GLU A 117 -13.11 5.77 -2.89
N ASP A 118 -12.77 5.90 -1.62
CA ASP A 118 -11.44 6.31 -1.16
C ASP A 118 -10.68 5.18 -0.44
N ASP A 119 -11.34 4.07 -0.10
CA ASP A 119 -10.69 2.89 0.44
C ASP A 119 -9.91 2.14 -0.65
N LEU A 120 -8.59 2.10 -0.49
CA LEU A 120 -7.67 1.47 -1.44
C LEU A 120 -7.96 -0.02 -1.65
N GLN A 121 -8.44 -0.74 -0.62
CA GLN A 121 -8.74 -2.16 -0.73
C GLN A 121 -9.99 -2.39 -1.59
N ILE A 122 -11.02 -1.57 -1.42
CA ILE A 122 -12.23 -1.64 -2.25
C ILE A 122 -11.91 -1.26 -3.70
N LEU A 123 -11.09 -0.22 -3.91
CA LEU A 123 -10.62 0.15 -5.24
C LEU A 123 -9.81 -0.95 -5.91
N ALA A 124 -8.90 -1.60 -5.17
CA ALA A 124 -8.12 -2.72 -5.70
C ALA A 124 -9.01 -3.88 -6.16
N GLU A 125 -10.05 -4.21 -5.39
CA GLU A 125 -11.04 -5.23 -5.78
C GLU A 125 -11.82 -4.81 -7.04
N ALA A 126 -12.29 -3.56 -7.09
CA ALA A 126 -13.03 -3.04 -8.25
C ALA A 126 -12.19 -3.03 -9.53
N LEU A 127 -10.91 -2.65 -9.43
CA LEU A 127 -9.97 -2.65 -10.56
C LEU A 127 -9.64 -4.08 -11.02
N ASN A 128 -9.56 -5.05 -10.10
CA ASN A 128 -9.34 -6.45 -10.40
C ASN A 128 -10.56 -7.15 -11.01
N ASN A 129 -11.75 -6.57 -10.86
CA ASN A 129 -12.99 -7.15 -11.37
C ASN A 129 -12.87 -7.52 -12.87
N PRO A 130 -13.31 -8.72 -13.30
CA PRO A 130 -13.27 -9.16 -14.69
C PRO A 130 -14.00 -8.23 -15.67
N ALA A 131 -15.04 -7.52 -15.20
CA ALA A 131 -15.81 -6.56 -15.96
C ALA A 131 -14.97 -5.34 -16.42
N ILE A 132 -13.91 -4.99 -15.66
CA ILE A 132 -13.01 -3.90 -16.03
C ILE A 132 -12.00 -4.40 -17.07
N SER A 133 -12.17 -3.90 -18.30
CA SER A 133 -11.28 -4.21 -19.43
C SER A 133 -9.93 -3.49 -19.31
N LEU A 134 -8.92 -3.99 -20.03
CA LEU A 134 -7.61 -3.34 -20.10
C LEU A 134 -7.72 -1.90 -20.66
N LYS A 135 -8.63 -1.65 -21.60
CA LYS A 135 -8.86 -0.31 -22.16
C LYS A 135 -9.43 0.66 -21.11
N MET A 136 -10.38 0.19 -20.31
CA MET A 136 -10.94 0.97 -19.18
C MET A 136 -9.88 1.33 -18.15
N LEU A 137 -9.01 0.37 -17.83
CA LEU A 137 -7.93 0.56 -16.88
C LEU A 137 -6.87 1.55 -17.40
N VAL A 138 -6.50 1.48 -18.69
CA VAL A 138 -5.59 2.44 -19.32
C VAL A 138 -6.16 3.85 -19.25
N HIS A 139 -7.46 4.00 -19.53
CA HIS A 139 -8.13 5.29 -19.43
C HIS A 139 -8.22 5.81 -17.98
N PHE A 140 -8.51 4.94 -17.02
CA PHE A 140 -8.47 5.26 -15.59
C PHE A 140 -7.10 5.78 -15.15
N ILE A 141 -6.03 5.08 -15.55
CA ILE A 141 -4.64 5.49 -15.30
C ILE A 141 -4.34 6.84 -15.95
N ARG A 142 -4.81 7.06 -17.19
CA ARG A 142 -4.65 8.34 -17.89
C ARG A 142 -5.30 9.48 -17.09
N LEU A 143 -6.54 9.30 -16.63
CA LEU A 143 -7.27 10.29 -15.86
C LEU A 143 -6.59 10.58 -14.51
N LEU A 144 -6.13 9.55 -13.80
CA LEU A 144 -5.34 9.71 -12.57
C LEU A 144 -4.06 10.52 -12.80
N ARG A 145 -3.34 10.25 -13.90
CA ARG A 145 -2.12 11.00 -14.25
C ARG A 145 -2.42 12.46 -14.58
N GLN A 146 -3.49 12.72 -15.33
CA GLN A 146 -3.91 14.07 -15.73
C GLN A 146 -4.35 14.94 -14.55
N ARG A 147 -4.95 14.35 -13.51
CA ARG A 147 -5.45 15.07 -12.34
C ARG A 147 -4.37 15.78 -11.51
N GLY A 148 -3.17 15.21 -11.38
CA GLY A 148 -2.05 15.84 -10.66
C GLY A 148 -2.12 15.74 -9.12
N GLN A 149 -1.31 14.83 -8.58
CA GLN A 149 -0.80 14.58 -7.20
C GLN A 149 -1.55 15.06 -5.94
N GLY A 150 -2.44 14.19 -5.46
CA GLY A 150 -2.58 13.90 -4.02
C GLY A 150 -1.88 12.59 -3.63
N ARG A 151 -1.43 12.44 -2.37
CA ARG A 151 -0.83 11.18 -1.87
C ARG A 151 -1.73 9.95 -2.09
N LYS A 152 -3.06 10.14 -2.01
CA LYS A 152 -4.02 9.07 -2.31
C LYS A 152 -4.06 8.72 -3.80
N ASP A 153 -4.02 9.70 -4.69
CA ASP A 153 -4.05 9.45 -6.14
C ASP A 153 -2.81 8.67 -6.61
N GLU A 154 -1.65 8.90 -5.98
CA GLU A 154 -0.43 8.12 -6.20
C GLU A 154 -0.59 6.65 -5.79
N GLN A 155 -1.18 6.40 -4.61
CA GLN A 155 -1.47 5.04 -4.15
C GLN A 155 -2.43 4.31 -5.08
N ILE A 156 -3.49 5.00 -5.53
CA ILE A 156 -4.45 4.44 -6.48
C ILE A 156 -3.76 4.16 -7.83
N LEU A 157 -2.85 5.04 -8.26
CA LEU A 157 -2.09 4.85 -9.49
C LEU A 157 -1.17 3.63 -9.43
N GLU A 158 -0.45 3.42 -8.32
CA GLU A 158 0.38 2.24 -8.10
C GLU A 158 -0.45 0.95 -8.16
N ILE A 159 -1.60 0.91 -7.45
CA ILE A 159 -2.52 -0.22 -7.47
C ILE A 159 -3.02 -0.47 -8.90
N ALA A 160 -3.48 0.57 -9.61
CA ALA A 160 -3.97 0.44 -10.98
C ALA A 160 -2.89 -0.08 -11.94
N MET A 161 -1.64 0.36 -11.79
CA MET A 161 -0.52 -0.12 -12.59
C MET A 161 -0.18 -1.59 -12.29
N GLN A 162 -0.22 -2.00 -11.02
CA GLN A 162 -0.04 -3.40 -10.62
C GLN A 162 -1.12 -4.29 -11.21
N VAL A 163 -2.40 -3.90 -11.07
CA VAL A 163 -3.55 -4.61 -11.65
C VAL A 163 -3.44 -4.68 -13.18
N MET A 164 -2.96 -3.62 -13.83
CA MET A 164 -2.75 -3.60 -15.28
C MET A 164 -1.71 -4.64 -15.72
N SER A 165 -0.59 -4.71 -15.00
CA SER A 165 0.46 -5.70 -15.26
C SER A 165 -0.09 -7.12 -15.11
N GLN A 166 -0.84 -7.38 -14.03
CA GLN A 166 -1.48 -8.67 -13.78
C GLN A 166 -2.49 -9.04 -14.89
N LYS A 167 -3.39 -8.13 -15.28
CA LYS A 167 -4.36 -8.38 -16.37
C LYS A 167 -3.68 -8.62 -17.72
N ARG A 168 -2.57 -7.93 -18.03
CA ARG A 168 -1.79 -8.20 -19.25
C ARG A 168 -1.22 -9.62 -19.25
N LYS A 169 -0.62 -10.05 -18.14
CA LYS A 169 -0.10 -11.41 -17.98
C LYS A 169 -1.24 -12.44 -18.14
N GLN A 170 -2.39 -12.21 -17.51
CA GLN A 170 -3.56 -13.07 -17.64
C GLN A 170 -4.03 -13.22 -19.09
N ILE A 171 -4.12 -12.12 -19.86
CA ILE A 171 -4.54 -12.17 -21.27
C ILE A 171 -3.59 -13.03 -22.11
N VAL A 172 -2.28 -12.92 -21.89
CA VAL A 172 -1.29 -13.74 -22.58
C VAL A 172 -1.49 -15.22 -22.24
N GLN A 173 -1.66 -15.55 -20.96
CA GLN A 173 -1.91 -16.92 -20.51
C GLN A 173 -3.22 -17.49 -21.08
N ILE A 174 -4.31 -16.73 -21.07
CA ILE A 174 -5.59 -17.13 -21.68
C ILE A 174 -5.42 -17.36 -23.18
N SER A 175 -4.64 -16.51 -23.87
CA SER A 175 -4.35 -16.74 -25.29
C SER A 175 -3.54 -18.02 -25.52
N GLN A 176 -2.64 -18.40 -24.61
CA GLN A 176 -1.87 -19.64 -24.69
C GLN A 176 -2.78 -20.85 -24.46
N ILE A 177 -3.67 -20.78 -23.47
CA ILE A 177 -4.72 -21.77 -23.21
C ILE A 177 -5.59 -21.96 -24.45
N ASN A 178 -6.12 -20.88 -25.02
CA ASN A 178 -6.97 -20.96 -26.22
C ASN A 178 -6.24 -21.47 -27.47
N ARG A 179 -4.91 -21.39 -27.52
CA ARG A 179 -4.12 -22.01 -28.60
C ARG A 179 -3.97 -23.51 -28.35
N ALA A 180 -3.60 -23.90 -27.13
CA ALA A 180 -3.47 -25.30 -26.75
C ALA A 180 -4.82 -26.05 -26.88
N SER A 181 -5.94 -25.37 -26.61
CA SER A 181 -7.28 -25.96 -26.69
C SER A 181 -7.70 -26.38 -28.11
N ARG A 182 -7.08 -25.82 -29.15
CA ARG A 182 -7.40 -26.17 -30.56
C ARG A 182 -6.88 -27.55 -30.96
N GLN A 183 -5.89 -28.09 -30.23
CA GLN A 183 -5.22 -29.35 -30.54
C GLN A 183 -4.95 -30.14 -29.24
N LEU A 184 -6.00 -30.36 -28.44
CA LEU A 184 -5.89 -31.07 -27.15
C LEU A 184 -5.52 -32.55 -27.28
N ASN A 185 -5.57 -33.10 -28.49
CA ASN A 185 -5.08 -34.44 -28.81
C ASN A 185 -3.55 -34.58 -28.77
N GLN A 186 -2.77 -33.50 -28.59
CA GLN A 186 -1.32 -33.55 -28.43
C GLN A 186 -0.91 -33.50 -26.96
N ASP A 187 -0.02 -34.39 -26.51
CA ASP A 187 0.42 -34.47 -25.11
C ASP A 187 1.02 -33.15 -24.62
N ARG A 188 1.77 -32.43 -25.47
CA ARG A 188 2.33 -31.12 -25.14
C ARG A 188 1.24 -30.11 -24.73
N ASN A 189 0.08 -30.15 -25.38
CA ASN A 189 -1.03 -29.23 -25.09
C ASN A 189 -1.76 -29.65 -23.81
N LEU A 190 -1.90 -30.96 -23.55
CA LEU A 190 -2.42 -31.47 -22.28
C LEU A 190 -1.52 -31.12 -21.09
N ILE A 191 -0.19 -31.26 -21.25
CA ILE A 191 0.79 -30.81 -20.25
C ILE A 191 0.64 -29.31 -19.99
N THR A 192 0.45 -28.52 -21.06
CA THR A 192 0.18 -27.08 -20.93
C THR A 192 -1.10 -26.81 -20.12
N MET A 193 -2.17 -27.58 -20.33
CA MET A 193 -3.40 -27.47 -19.53
C MET A 193 -3.17 -27.82 -18.06
N LEU A 194 -2.42 -28.89 -17.77
CA LEU A 194 -2.03 -29.24 -16.39
C LEU A 194 -1.24 -28.10 -15.72
N GLN A 195 -0.31 -27.48 -16.45
CA GLN A 195 0.47 -26.34 -15.96
C GLN A 195 -0.36 -25.09 -15.65
N TYR A 196 -1.49 -24.87 -16.34
CA TYR A 196 -2.40 -23.77 -16.04
C TYR A 196 -3.49 -24.14 -15.02
N LEU A 197 -3.80 -25.43 -14.86
CA LEU A 197 -4.65 -25.90 -13.75
C LEU A 197 -4.03 -25.61 -12.40
N ARG A 198 -2.69 -25.54 -12.29
CA ARG A 198 -1.98 -25.13 -11.05
C ARG A 198 -1.93 -23.62 -10.81
N ASP A 199 -2.22 -22.77 -11.79
CA ASP A 199 -2.04 -21.31 -11.70
C ASP A 199 -2.73 -20.70 -10.45
N GLU A 200 -2.07 -19.76 -9.77
CA GLU A 200 -2.65 -19.08 -8.60
C GLU A 200 -3.88 -18.27 -8.97
N ASN A 201 -3.94 -17.77 -10.21
CA ASN A 201 -5.04 -16.96 -10.70
C ASN A 201 -6.29 -17.80 -10.98
N ASN A 202 -7.36 -17.51 -10.25
CA ASN A 202 -8.62 -18.26 -10.37
C ASN A 202 -9.23 -18.20 -11.78
N THR A 203 -9.08 -17.08 -12.48
CA THR A 203 -9.62 -16.89 -13.83
C THR A 203 -8.93 -17.81 -14.84
N ILE A 204 -7.60 -17.95 -14.73
CA ILE A 204 -6.81 -18.85 -15.59
C ILE A 204 -7.24 -20.29 -15.36
N ARG A 205 -7.36 -20.71 -14.10
CA ARG A 205 -7.82 -22.06 -13.75
C ARG A 205 -9.21 -22.36 -14.29
N LEU A 206 -10.17 -21.45 -14.08
CA LEU A 206 -11.55 -21.61 -14.55
C LEU A 206 -11.61 -21.70 -16.08
N ALA A 207 -10.78 -20.94 -16.79
CA ALA A 207 -10.69 -21.03 -18.24
C ALA A 207 -10.27 -22.44 -18.69
N VAL A 208 -9.25 -23.03 -18.06
CA VAL A 208 -8.82 -24.40 -18.36
C VAL A 208 -9.89 -25.42 -17.98
N GLN A 209 -10.48 -25.29 -16.79
CA GLN A 209 -11.54 -26.20 -16.34
C GLN A 209 -12.73 -26.21 -17.30
N ASN A 210 -13.18 -25.04 -17.76
CA ASN A 210 -14.30 -24.93 -18.69
C ASN A 210 -14.03 -25.55 -20.07
N ILE A 211 -12.77 -25.56 -20.50
CA ILE A 211 -12.36 -26.25 -21.73
C ILE A 211 -12.40 -27.75 -21.50
N LEU A 212 -11.71 -28.23 -20.47
CA LEU A 212 -11.59 -29.66 -20.15
C LEU A 212 -12.92 -30.33 -19.80
N LEU A 213 -13.88 -29.60 -19.22
CA LEU A 213 -15.23 -30.11 -18.93
C LEU A 213 -16.02 -30.51 -20.19
N ARG A 214 -15.61 -30.04 -21.37
CA ARG A 214 -16.28 -30.32 -22.66
C ARG A 214 -15.60 -31.40 -23.48
N GLU A 215 -14.47 -31.92 -23.01
CA GLU A 215 -13.67 -32.91 -23.72
C GLU A 215 -14.19 -34.32 -23.51
N ASP A 216 -13.84 -35.21 -24.44
CA ASP A 216 -14.23 -36.61 -24.41
C ASP A 216 -13.43 -37.43 -23.38
N ALA A 217 -13.96 -38.61 -23.04
CA ALA A 217 -13.37 -39.47 -22.02
C ALA A 217 -11.94 -39.94 -22.34
N ASN A 218 -11.55 -40.09 -23.61
CA ASN A 218 -10.19 -40.53 -23.97
C ASN A 218 -9.19 -39.39 -23.81
N THR A 219 -9.58 -38.16 -24.16
CA THR A 219 -8.75 -36.97 -23.88
C THR A 219 -8.55 -36.77 -22.38
N LEU A 220 -9.60 -36.95 -21.57
CA LEU A 220 -9.51 -36.93 -20.12
C LEU A 220 -8.65 -38.08 -19.56
N ASN A 221 -8.75 -39.29 -20.12
CA ASN A 221 -7.91 -40.43 -19.73
C ASN A 221 -6.41 -40.11 -19.92
N ARG A 222 -6.04 -39.59 -21.09
CA ARG A 222 -4.65 -39.16 -21.36
C ARG A 222 -4.18 -38.07 -20.40
N LEU A 223 -5.05 -37.10 -20.12
CA LEU A 223 -4.75 -36.04 -19.15
C LEU A 223 -4.50 -36.61 -17.75
N VAL A 224 -5.33 -37.56 -17.28
CA VAL A 224 -5.17 -38.22 -15.98
C VAL A 224 -3.86 -39.01 -15.93
N HIS A 225 -3.55 -39.79 -16.97
CA HIS A 225 -2.29 -40.53 -17.02
C HIS A 225 -1.07 -39.60 -17.02
N LEU A 226 -1.08 -38.53 -17.81
CA LEU A 226 0.00 -37.52 -17.78
C LEU A 226 0.12 -36.85 -16.41
N ALA A 227 -1.00 -36.62 -15.71
CA ALA A 227 -1.00 -36.03 -14.39
C ALA A 227 -0.49 -36.98 -13.30
N ILE A 228 -0.56 -38.29 -13.48
CA ILE A 228 -0.04 -39.28 -12.51
C ILE A 228 1.48 -39.41 -12.62
N LEU A 229 2.05 -39.14 -13.79
CA LEU A 229 3.49 -39.11 -14.01
C LEU A 229 4.10 -37.87 -13.31
N ASP A 230 5.26 -38.05 -12.69
CA ASP A 230 5.94 -36.98 -11.94
C ASP A 230 6.63 -35.95 -12.85
N ASP A 231 6.90 -36.31 -14.11
CA ASP A 231 7.81 -35.62 -15.05
C ASP A 231 7.39 -34.18 -15.45
N GLY A 232 6.22 -33.71 -15.02
CA GLY A 232 5.69 -32.37 -15.32
C GLY A 232 5.63 -31.39 -14.15
N PHE A 233 5.98 -31.81 -12.92
CA PHE A 233 5.75 -31.04 -11.71
C PHE A 233 7.02 -30.54 -11.05
N THR A 234 7.00 -29.27 -10.62
CA THR A 234 8.12 -28.57 -9.97
C THR A 234 8.26 -28.92 -8.49
N SER A 235 7.15 -29.27 -7.84
CA SER A 235 7.11 -29.67 -6.43
C SER A 235 6.00 -30.70 -6.19
N ARG A 236 6.11 -31.42 -5.06
CA ARG A 236 5.05 -32.32 -4.57
C ARG A 236 3.75 -31.58 -4.29
N LEU A 237 3.84 -30.34 -3.82
CA LEU A 237 2.69 -29.46 -3.59
C LEU A 237 1.96 -29.19 -4.90
N ASP A 238 2.68 -28.80 -5.95
CA ASP A 238 2.10 -28.53 -7.27
C ASP A 238 1.37 -29.75 -7.82
N HIS A 239 1.99 -30.91 -7.68
CA HIS A 239 1.43 -32.18 -8.10
C HIS A 239 0.13 -32.48 -7.33
N PHE A 240 0.17 -32.41 -6.00
CA PHE A 240 -0.99 -32.65 -5.14
C PHE A 240 -2.16 -31.70 -5.43
N VAL A 241 -1.88 -30.40 -5.59
CA VAL A 241 -2.89 -29.39 -5.91
C VAL A 241 -3.51 -29.65 -7.29
N THR A 242 -2.70 -30.03 -8.28
CA THR A 242 -3.19 -30.35 -9.64
C THR A 242 -4.10 -31.57 -9.63
N LEU A 243 -3.70 -32.66 -8.96
CA LEU A 243 -4.52 -33.87 -8.82
C LEU A 243 -5.83 -33.57 -8.09
N SER A 244 -5.79 -32.75 -7.04
CA SER A 244 -6.99 -32.33 -6.30
C SER A 244 -7.96 -31.54 -7.19
N ARG A 245 -7.44 -30.68 -8.05
CA ARG A 245 -8.25 -29.89 -9.02
C ARG A 245 -8.81 -30.76 -10.14
N LEU A 246 -8.07 -31.76 -10.60
CA LEU A 246 -8.57 -32.74 -11.57
C LEU A 246 -9.72 -33.57 -10.99
N LEU A 247 -9.59 -34.06 -9.75
CA LEU A 247 -10.69 -34.73 -9.05
C LEU A 247 -11.96 -33.85 -8.99
N GLN A 248 -11.80 -32.57 -8.65
CA GLN A 248 -12.92 -31.63 -8.65
C GLN A 248 -13.51 -31.43 -10.05
N LEU A 249 -12.69 -31.39 -11.10
CA LEU A 249 -13.14 -31.28 -12.48
C LEU A 249 -13.96 -32.51 -12.89
N LEU A 250 -13.42 -33.71 -12.68
CA LEU A 250 -14.05 -34.98 -13.06
C LEU A 250 -15.36 -35.21 -12.30
N SER A 251 -15.45 -34.73 -11.05
CA SER A 251 -16.71 -34.76 -10.30
C SER A 251 -17.84 -33.91 -10.90
N LYS A 252 -17.49 -32.94 -11.75
CA LYS A 252 -18.44 -32.04 -12.44
C LYS A 252 -18.69 -32.45 -13.89
N THR A 253 -17.92 -33.39 -14.45
CA THR A 253 -18.10 -33.86 -15.83
C THR A 253 -19.29 -34.81 -15.89
N GLU A 254 -20.33 -34.41 -16.60
CA GLU A 254 -21.54 -35.23 -16.78
C GLU A 254 -21.24 -36.48 -17.62
N GLY A 255 -21.90 -37.59 -17.30
CA GLY A 255 -21.85 -38.84 -18.07
C GLY A 255 -20.74 -39.82 -17.70
N LEU A 256 -19.67 -39.40 -16.99
CA LEU A 256 -18.58 -40.30 -16.58
C LEU A 256 -19.02 -41.41 -15.60
N GLU A 257 -20.05 -41.15 -14.80
CA GLU A 257 -20.61 -42.08 -13.79
C GLU A 257 -21.31 -43.28 -14.41
N ASN A 258 -21.91 -43.10 -15.59
CA ASN A 258 -22.72 -44.11 -16.26
C ASN A 258 -21.98 -44.77 -17.43
N THR A 259 -20.74 -44.34 -17.70
CA THR A 259 -19.94 -44.83 -18.82
C THR A 259 -18.94 -45.88 -18.33
N SER A 260 -18.92 -47.04 -18.98
CA SER A 260 -18.00 -48.13 -18.64
C SER A 260 -16.56 -47.81 -19.04
N VAL A 261 -15.60 -48.19 -18.18
CA VAL A 261 -14.14 -48.09 -18.43
C VAL A 261 -13.72 -48.79 -19.73
N GLN A 262 -14.50 -49.77 -20.20
CA GLN A 262 -14.19 -50.52 -21.43
C GLN A 262 -14.12 -49.63 -22.69
N ILE A 263 -14.76 -48.46 -22.67
CA ILE A 263 -14.78 -47.50 -23.79
C ILE A 263 -13.43 -46.76 -23.92
N LEU A 264 -12.61 -46.77 -22.88
CA LEU A 264 -11.30 -46.12 -22.89
C LEU A 264 -10.27 -46.92 -23.70
N ASP A 265 -9.33 -46.20 -24.31
CA ASP A 265 -8.16 -46.81 -24.95
C ASP A 265 -7.10 -47.23 -23.91
N LEU A 266 -7.34 -48.38 -23.28
CA LEU A 266 -6.50 -48.98 -22.24
C LEU A 266 -5.97 -50.38 -22.66
N PRO A 267 -4.81 -50.83 -22.15
CA PRO A 267 -4.34 -52.21 -22.28
C PRO A 267 -5.38 -53.25 -21.84
N GLU A 268 -5.45 -54.39 -22.54
CA GLU A 268 -6.42 -55.48 -22.29
C GLU A 268 -6.39 -56.00 -20.84
N GLU A 269 -5.21 -56.05 -20.23
CA GLU A 269 -4.99 -56.48 -18.85
C GLU A 269 -5.77 -55.60 -17.85
N ILE A 270 -5.74 -54.28 -18.04
CA ILE A 270 -6.45 -53.31 -17.21
C ILE A 270 -7.95 -53.37 -17.48
N LYS A 271 -8.35 -53.50 -18.76
CA LYS A 271 -9.76 -53.67 -19.15
C LYS A 271 -10.40 -54.92 -18.55
N SER A 272 -9.63 -55.98 -18.36
CA SER A 272 -10.12 -57.24 -17.79
C SER A 272 -10.38 -57.17 -16.28
N GLY A 273 -9.59 -56.39 -15.54
CA GLY A 273 -9.73 -56.20 -14.08
C GLY A 273 -10.77 -55.16 -13.67
N GLU A 274 -11.10 -54.21 -14.56
CA GLU A 274 -11.94 -53.04 -14.27
C GLU A 274 -13.35 -53.12 -14.90
N ARG A 275 -13.78 -54.32 -15.35
CA ARG A 275 -14.98 -54.52 -16.19
C ARG A 275 -16.30 -53.95 -15.64
N SER A 276 -16.42 -53.81 -14.33
CA SER A 276 -17.64 -53.32 -13.66
C SER A 276 -17.55 -51.88 -13.16
N ARG A 277 -16.42 -51.17 -13.33
CA ARG A 277 -16.26 -49.80 -12.85
C ARG A 277 -16.73 -48.77 -13.88
N SER A 278 -17.25 -47.65 -13.37
CA SER A 278 -17.45 -46.44 -14.16
C SER A 278 -16.12 -45.75 -14.45
N ILE A 279 -16.04 -44.96 -15.53
CA ILE A 279 -14.85 -44.15 -15.85
C ILE A 279 -14.54 -43.19 -14.69
N LYS A 280 -15.58 -42.63 -14.04
CA LYS A 280 -15.39 -41.76 -12.89
C LYS A 280 -14.69 -42.49 -11.74
N ASP A 281 -15.16 -43.67 -11.36
CA ASP A 281 -14.58 -44.43 -10.24
C ASP A 281 -13.12 -44.83 -10.53
N TYR A 282 -12.83 -45.17 -11.79
CA TYR A 282 -11.47 -45.48 -12.23
C TYR A 282 -10.52 -44.28 -12.09
N PHE A 283 -10.90 -43.11 -12.60
CA PHE A 283 -10.08 -41.91 -12.44
C PHE A 283 -9.95 -41.46 -10.99
N ASP A 284 -11.04 -41.52 -10.22
CA ASP A 284 -11.03 -41.20 -8.78
C ASP A 284 -10.03 -42.08 -8.03
N LEU A 285 -10.02 -43.38 -8.31
CA LEU A 285 -9.09 -44.32 -7.67
C LEU A 285 -7.63 -43.96 -8.02
N LEU A 286 -7.32 -43.75 -9.30
CA LEU A 286 -5.96 -43.44 -9.73
C LEU A 286 -5.43 -42.15 -9.10
N LEU A 287 -6.22 -41.07 -9.19
CA LEU A 287 -5.82 -39.76 -8.67
C LEU A 287 -5.72 -39.77 -7.14
N ARG A 288 -6.65 -40.44 -6.43
CA ARG A 288 -6.56 -40.56 -4.96
C ARG A 288 -5.37 -41.42 -4.53
N SER A 289 -5.10 -42.52 -5.22
CA SER A 289 -3.94 -43.37 -4.94
C SER A 289 -2.64 -42.58 -5.06
N LYS A 290 -2.46 -41.83 -6.16
CA LYS A 290 -1.27 -41.00 -6.35
C LYS A 290 -1.18 -39.87 -5.31
N ARG A 291 -2.29 -39.23 -4.94
CA ARG A 291 -2.31 -38.24 -3.84
C ARG A 291 -1.85 -38.83 -2.51
N ILE A 292 -2.29 -40.04 -2.17
CA ILE A 292 -1.86 -40.74 -0.94
C ILE A 292 -0.37 -41.08 -1.02
N GLU A 293 0.13 -41.54 -2.17
CA GLU A 293 1.55 -41.79 -2.41
C GLU A 293 2.40 -40.53 -2.18
N ILE A 294 1.98 -39.38 -2.74
CA ILE A 294 2.65 -38.09 -2.52
C ILE A 294 2.74 -37.77 -1.04
N ILE A 295 1.63 -37.90 -0.29
CA ILE A 295 1.64 -37.60 1.16
C ILE A 295 2.53 -38.59 1.92
N ARG A 296 2.51 -39.88 1.58
CA ARG A 296 3.41 -40.89 2.20
C ARG A 296 4.87 -40.57 1.96
N SER A 297 5.20 -39.99 0.80
CA SER A 297 6.57 -39.57 0.49
C SER A 297 7.07 -38.37 1.31
N LEU A 298 6.19 -37.70 2.08
CA LEU A 298 6.55 -36.57 2.94
C LEU A 298 7.20 -36.98 4.26
N GLU A 299 7.08 -38.24 4.66
CA GLU A 299 7.63 -38.77 5.92
C GLU A 299 9.14 -38.49 6.07
N SER A 300 9.86 -38.40 4.95
CA SER A 300 11.30 -38.20 4.91
C SER A 300 11.75 -36.73 4.81
N ASP A 301 10.85 -35.75 4.69
CA ASP A 301 11.22 -34.39 4.24
C ASP A 301 10.28 -33.27 4.76
N LEU A 302 10.00 -33.22 6.07
CA LEU A 302 9.17 -32.15 6.66
C LEU A 302 9.89 -30.79 6.80
N SER A 303 11.17 -30.70 6.45
CA SER A 303 11.96 -29.46 6.56
C SER A 303 11.64 -28.43 5.46
N ARG A 304 11.03 -28.86 4.35
CA ARG A 304 10.64 -27.97 3.26
C ARG A 304 9.28 -27.32 3.49
N PHE A 305 9.20 -26.01 3.33
CA PHE A 305 7.96 -25.26 3.50
C PHE A 305 6.84 -25.67 2.53
N ASP A 306 7.15 -26.09 1.31
CA ASP A 306 6.15 -26.61 0.35
C ASP A 306 5.39 -27.82 0.92
N ASN A 307 6.08 -28.67 1.67
CA ASN A 307 5.49 -29.85 2.29
C ASN A 307 4.59 -29.47 3.47
N ILE A 308 4.94 -28.40 4.21
CA ILE A 308 4.08 -27.82 5.25
C ILE A 308 2.80 -27.25 4.65
N VAL A 309 2.89 -26.52 3.53
CA VAL A 309 1.72 -26.00 2.81
C VAL A 309 0.86 -27.15 2.26
N LEU A 310 1.48 -28.21 1.75
CA LEU A 310 0.78 -29.41 1.29
C LEU A 310 -0.01 -30.05 2.43
N LEU A 311 0.60 -30.23 3.61
CA LEU A 311 -0.08 -30.78 4.78
C LEU A 311 -1.24 -29.89 5.24
N ALA A 312 -1.15 -28.56 5.12
CA ALA A 312 -2.27 -27.66 5.37
C ALA A 312 -3.46 -27.95 4.44
N TYR A 313 -3.22 -28.17 3.14
CA TYR A 313 -4.25 -28.61 2.20
C TYR A 313 -4.84 -29.97 2.59
N CYS A 314 -4.02 -30.91 3.06
CA CYS A 314 -4.50 -32.22 3.48
C CYS A 314 -5.40 -32.16 4.72
N HIS A 315 -5.17 -31.22 5.65
CA HIS A 315 -6.01 -31.07 6.85
C HIS A 315 -7.45 -30.64 6.52
N ILE A 316 -7.62 -29.84 5.47
CA ILE A 316 -8.93 -29.39 4.99
C ILE A 316 -9.51 -30.29 3.87
N ASP A 317 -8.83 -31.38 3.52
CA ASP A 317 -9.27 -32.24 2.41
C ASP A 317 -10.56 -32.97 2.75
N LYS A 318 -11.41 -33.24 1.74
CA LYS A 318 -12.67 -33.97 1.93
C LYS A 318 -12.44 -35.46 2.24
N ASP A 319 -11.33 -36.04 1.81
CA ASP A 319 -11.02 -37.45 2.03
C ASP A 319 -10.50 -37.68 3.46
N ILE A 320 -11.24 -38.49 4.23
CA ILE A 320 -10.91 -38.84 5.63
C ILE A 320 -9.53 -39.51 5.72
N ASN A 321 -9.14 -40.32 4.74
CA ASN A 321 -7.86 -41.02 4.76
C ASN A 321 -6.69 -40.05 4.58
N ILE A 322 -6.84 -39.04 3.71
CA ILE A 322 -5.86 -37.97 3.55
C ILE A 322 -5.72 -37.17 4.84
N ARG A 323 -6.84 -36.79 5.48
CA ARG A 323 -6.82 -36.08 6.77
C ARG A 323 -6.14 -36.89 7.87
N LYS A 324 -6.45 -38.19 7.97
CA LYS A 324 -5.82 -39.11 8.94
C LYS A 324 -4.31 -39.20 8.71
N LEU A 325 -3.89 -39.31 7.46
CA LEU A 325 -2.48 -39.40 7.09
C LEU A 325 -1.74 -38.09 7.40
N ALA A 326 -2.34 -36.93 7.10
CA ALA A 326 -1.78 -35.63 7.44
C ALA A 326 -1.62 -35.45 8.95
N ARG A 327 -2.64 -35.80 9.75
CA ARG A 327 -2.59 -35.77 11.21
C ARG A 327 -1.51 -36.67 11.80
N LYS A 328 -1.17 -37.78 11.13
CA LYS A 328 -0.07 -38.67 11.53
C LYS A 328 1.29 -37.98 11.34
N TYR A 329 1.47 -37.20 10.28
CA TYR A 329 2.75 -36.55 9.97
C TYR A 329 2.94 -35.21 10.66
N LEU A 330 1.90 -34.38 10.70
CA LEU A 330 1.92 -33.09 11.39
C LEU A 330 0.50 -32.78 11.84
N ASN A 331 0.24 -32.80 13.13
CA ASN A 331 -1.08 -32.43 13.63
C ASN A 331 -1.31 -30.91 13.43
N ILE A 332 -2.56 -30.47 13.57
CA ILE A 332 -2.92 -29.07 13.28
C ILE A 332 -2.32 -28.08 14.30
N ASP A 333 -2.11 -28.52 15.54
CA ASP A 333 -1.54 -27.69 16.61
C ASP A 333 -0.03 -27.48 16.43
N ASP A 334 0.68 -28.52 15.97
CA ASP A 334 2.08 -28.48 15.58
C ASP A 334 2.26 -27.60 14.32
N LEU A 335 1.34 -27.71 13.36
CA LEU A 335 1.29 -26.81 12.20
C LEU A 335 1.14 -25.36 12.66
N PHE A 336 0.20 -25.06 13.58
CA PHE A 336 0.05 -23.72 14.15
C PHE A 336 1.30 -23.27 14.91
N SER A 337 1.95 -24.16 15.65
CA SER A 337 3.18 -23.85 16.38
C SER A 337 4.31 -23.47 15.41
N LEU A 338 4.47 -24.25 14.34
CA LEU A 338 5.48 -24.04 13.32
C LEU A 338 5.24 -22.75 12.52
N ILE A 339 4.01 -22.50 12.07
CA ILE A 339 3.73 -21.23 11.36
C ILE A 339 3.78 -20.03 12.29
N ASN A 340 3.55 -20.18 13.60
CA ASN A 340 3.64 -19.07 14.55
C ASN A 340 5.08 -18.72 14.96
N ASP A 341 6.03 -19.62 14.69
CA ASP A 341 7.47 -19.38 14.85
C ASP A 341 7.92 -18.20 13.97
N LYS A 342 8.76 -17.32 14.53
CA LYS A 342 9.27 -16.12 13.84
C LYS A 342 10.16 -16.46 12.64
N SER A 343 10.79 -17.62 12.62
CA SER A 343 11.64 -18.09 11.52
C SER A 343 10.85 -18.45 10.26
N THR A 344 9.55 -18.74 10.38
CA THR A 344 8.71 -19.11 9.24
C THR A 344 8.51 -17.91 8.30
N PRO A 345 8.84 -18.05 7.00
CA PRO A 345 8.68 -16.99 6.02
C PRO A 345 7.25 -16.46 5.94
N ARG A 346 7.12 -15.16 5.70
CA ARG A 346 5.82 -14.49 5.69
C ARG A 346 4.86 -15.04 4.64
N TYR A 347 5.34 -15.35 3.45
CA TYR A 347 4.50 -15.88 2.37
C TYR A 347 3.90 -17.25 2.74
N ILE A 348 4.69 -18.13 3.36
CA ILE A 348 4.23 -19.42 3.89
C ILE A 348 3.21 -19.24 5.00
N PHE A 349 3.51 -18.36 5.97
CA PHE A 349 2.58 -18.04 7.05
C PHE A 349 1.21 -17.62 6.51
N ARG A 350 1.17 -16.69 5.54
CA ARG A 350 -0.09 -16.26 4.92
C ARG A 350 -0.77 -17.39 4.19
N GLN A 351 -0.05 -18.11 3.33
CA GLN A 351 -0.61 -19.17 2.50
C GLN A 351 -1.26 -20.27 3.35
N VAL A 352 -0.58 -20.71 4.43
CA VAL A 352 -1.13 -21.72 5.34
C VAL A 352 -2.38 -21.18 6.05
N LEU A 353 -2.35 -19.95 6.57
CA LEU A 353 -3.53 -19.38 7.22
C LEU A 353 -4.71 -19.23 6.27
N ASP A 354 -4.47 -18.81 5.03
CA ASP A 354 -5.52 -18.67 4.01
C ASP A 354 -6.14 -20.03 3.63
N ILE A 355 -5.35 -21.10 3.62
CA ILE A 355 -5.86 -22.47 3.46
C ILE A 355 -6.72 -22.85 4.67
N LEU A 356 -6.20 -22.68 5.89
CA LEU A 356 -6.87 -23.06 7.13
C LEU A 356 -8.13 -22.24 7.46
N MET A 357 -8.29 -21.04 6.85
CA MET A 357 -9.56 -20.28 6.90
C MET A 357 -10.76 -21.01 6.28
N HIS A 358 -10.52 -22.11 5.55
CA HIS A 358 -11.57 -22.93 4.93
C HIS A 358 -11.81 -24.24 5.70
N HIS A 359 -11.26 -24.36 6.91
CA HIS A 359 -11.45 -25.55 7.73
C HIS A 359 -12.90 -25.64 8.23
N GLU A 360 -13.46 -26.83 8.38
CA GLU A 360 -14.84 -27.02 8.88
C GLU A 360 -15.00 -26.72 10.38
N ASP A 361 -13.93 -26.36 11.10
CA ASP A 361 -13.90 -26.26 12.56
C ASP A 361 -13.68 -24.81 12.98
N ASP A 362 -14.67 -24.26 13.69
CA ASP A 362 -14.64 -22.88 14.18
C ASP A 362 -13.49 -22.62 15.17
N PHE A 363 -13.02 -23.64 15.89
CA PHE A 363 -11.85 -23.51 16.76
C PHE A 363 -10.58 -23.19 15.95
N ILE A 364 -10.46 -23.80 14.77
CA ILE A 364 -9.34 -23.53 13.86
C ILE A 364 -9.47 -22.13 13.24
N HIS A 365 -10.68 -21.70 12.89
CA HIS A 365 -10.92 -20.32 12.46
C HIS A 365 -10.49 -19.31 13.53
N GLN A 366 -10.83 -19.56 14.80
CA GLN A 366 -10.39 -18.74 15.91
C GLN A 366 -8.86 -18.70 16.00
N LYS A 367 -8.17 -19.84 15.91
CA LYS A 367 -6.70 -19.90 15.89
C LYS A 367 -6.07 -19.15 14.71
N VAL A 368 -6.68 -19.20 13.53
CA VAL A 368 -6.22 -18.40 12.38
C VAL A 368 -6.35 -16.91 12.67
N HIS A 369 -7.48 -16.46 13.23
CA HIS A 369 -7.67 -15.08 13.63
C HIS A 369 -6.66 -14.64 14.70
N GLU A 370 -6.43 -15.47 15.72
CA GLU A 370 -5.42 -15.21 16.75
C GLU A 370 -4.02 -15.07 16.16
N ALA A 371 -3.64 -15.94 15.23
CA ALA A 371 -2.34 -15.88 14.55
C ALA A 371 -2.19 -14.57 13.76
N ARG A 372 -3.22 -14.15 13.00
CA ARG A 372 -3.22 -12.85 12.28
C ARG A 372 -3.14 -11.66 13.24
N MET A 373 -3.85 -11.73 14.37
CA MET A 373 -3.80 -10.69 15.40
C MET A 373 -2.42 -10.59 16.04
N ARG A 374 -1.76 -11.72 16.36
CA ARG A 374 -0.39 -11.72 16.91
C ARG A 374 0.59 -11.02 15.98
N GLU A 375 0.52 -11.27 14.68
CA GLU A 375 1.38 -10.59 13.70
C GLU A 375 1.11 -9.06 13.67
N SER A 376 -0.17 -8.67 13.75
CA SER A 376 -0.56 -7.26 13.84
C SER A 376 -0.07 -6.59 15.13
N TYR A 377 -0.13 -7.29 16.26
CA TYR A 377 0.42 -6.82 17.53
C TYR A 377 1.95 -6.67 17.49
N ARG A 378 2.66 -7.61 16.86
CA ARG A 378 4.13 -7.50 16.65
C ARG A 378 4.48 -6.22 15.89
N LEU A 379 3.80 -5.97 14.77
CA LEU A 379 3.98 -4.74 14.00
C LEU A 379 3.71 -3.50 14.85
N LYS A 380 2.59 -3.47 15.58
CA LYS A 380 2.23 -2.34 16.44
C LYS A 380 3.28 -2.08 17.53
N ASN A 381 3.79 -3.14 18.16
CA ASN A 381 4.82 -3.02 19.20
C ASN A 381 6.13 -2.49 18.63
N SER A 382 6.58 -3.01 17.48
CA SER A 382 7.79 -2.51 16.83
C SER A 382 7.67 -1.06 16.38
N LEU A 383 6.51 -0.64 15.87
CA LEU A 383 6.27 0.76 15.50
C LEU A 383 6.27 1.68 16.74
N LYS A 384 5.81 1.18 17.89
CA LYS A 384 5.89 1.89 19.16
C LYS A 384 7.33 1.96 19.68
N GLU A 385 8.09 0.87 19.57
CA GLU A 385 9.52 0.86 19.90
C GLU A 385 10.29 1.85 19.04
N MET A 386 10.02 1.88 17.73
CA MET A 386 10.59 2.87 16.81
C MET A 386 10.31 4.31 17.26
N GLU A 387 9.07 4.62 17.66
CA GLU A 387 8.73 5.96 18.17
C GLU A 387 9.49 6.31 19.46
N ILE A 388 9.63 5.35 20.38
CA ILE A 388 10.39 5.49 21.62
C ILE A 388 11.88 5.70 21.32
N SER A 389 12.45 4.92 20.41
CA SER A 389 13.86 5.04 19.99
C SER A 389 14.13 6.39 19.34
N VAL A 390 13.28 6.85 18.42
CA VAL A 390 13.39 8.20 17.82
C VAL A 390 13.42 9.27 18.91
N ARG A 391 12.53 9.17 19.91
CA ARG A 391 12.51 10.12 21.03
C ARG A 391 13.78 10.05 21.87
N ALA A 392 14.24 8.86 22.23
CA ALA A 392 15.47 8.68 23.01
C ALA A 392 16.69 9.26 22.28
N TYR A 393 16.81 9.01 20.97
CA TYR A 393 17.88 9.54 20.15
C TYR A 393 17.87 11.06 20.05
N PHE A 394 16.70 11.67 19.83
CA PHE A 394 16.61 13.13 19.85
C PHE A 394 16.86 13.72 21.24
N ASP A 395 16.43 13.05 22.31
CA ASP A 395 16.73 13.50 23.67
C ASP A 395 18.25 13.47 23.94
N ILE A 396 18.99 12.49 23.40
CA ILE A 396 20.46 12.46 23.45
C ILE A 396 21.07 13.63 22.65
N ILE A 397 20.65 13.82 21.39
CA ILE A 397 21.16 14.90 20.52
C ILE A 397 20.92 16.28 21.13
N PHE A 398 19.76 16.51 21.76
CA PHE A 398 19.42 17.84 22.30
C PHE A 398 19.84 18.03 23.76
N GLN A 399 20.43 17.01 24.40
CA GLN A 399 21.17 17.16 25.66
C GLN A 399 22.64 17.56 25.43
N SER A 400 23.19 17.32 24.23
CA SER A 400 24.55 17.71 23.84
C SER A 400 24.61 19.09 23.16
N LEU A 401 25.82 19.56 22.81
CA LEU A 401 26.07 20.80 22.07
C LEU A 401 25.50 22.09 22.70
N GLY A 402 25.25 22.09 24.01
CA GLY A 402 24.69 23.26 24.70
C GLY A 402 23.27 23.62 24.26
N TYR A 403 22.53 22.69 23.63
CA TYR A 403 21.20 22.92 23.06
C TYR A 403 20.19 23.50 24.05
N ARG A 404 20.26 23.02 25.30
CA ARG A 404 19.46 23.56 26.40
C ARG A 404 19.65 25.08 26.57
N ARG A 405 20.90 25.54 26.50
CA ARG A 405 21.23 26.97 26.61
C ARG A 405 20.80 27.75 25.36
N ILE A 406 20.96 27.16 24.17
CA ILE A 406 20.48 27.75 22.91
C ILE A 406 18.97 28.00 23.00
N HIS A 407 18.21 27.00 23.47
CA HIS A 407 16.76 27.11 23.63
C HIS A 407 16.37 28.17 24.66
N GLU A 408 17.01 28.16 25.84
CA GLU A 408 16.81 29.16 26.89
C GLU A 408 17.08 30.59 26.36
N PHE A 409 18.10 30.78 25.53
CA PHE A 409 18.42 32.08 24.94
C PHE A 409 17.42 32.50 23.86
N HIS A 410 16.98 31.57 23.00
CA HIS A 410 15.94 31.84 22.01
C HIS A 410 14.60 32.19 22.65
N ASP A 411 14.22 31.55 23.75
CA ASP A 411 12.98 31.84 24.47
C ASP A 411 12.97 33.26 25.05
N VAL A 412 14.10 33.74 25.55
CA VAL A 412 14.27 35.14 25.98
C VAL A 412 14.10 36.09 24.80
N LEU A 413 14.77 35.82 23.67
CA LEU A 413 14.67 36.64 22.46
C LEU A 413 13.24 36.68 21.89
N HIS A 414 12.56 35.53 21.85
CA HIS A 414 11.16 35.44 21.42
C HIS A 414 10.21 36.18 22.36
N SER A 415 10.43 36.07 23.67
CA SER A 415 9.64 36.77 24.68
C SER A 415 9.80 38.29 24.56
N LEU A 416 11.01 38.79 24.32
CA LEU A 416 11.27 40.20 24.03
C LEU A 416 10.53 40.64 22.76
N ASN A 417 10.67 39.90 21.65
CA ASN A 417 10.00 40.22 20.39
C ASN A 417 8.47 40.24 20.54
N ARG A 418 7.91 39.30 21.30
CA ARG A 418 6.47 39.24 21.57
C ARG A 418 6.01 40.42 22.40
N THR A 419 6.78 40.76 23.44
CA THR A 419 6.49 41.89 24.33
C THR A 419 6.59 43.21 23.58
N GLU A 420 7.59 43.39 22.73
CA GLU A 420 7.76 44.55 21.86
C GLU A 420 6.57 44.72 20.90
N ARG A 421 6.12 43.63 20.26
CA ARG A 421 4.90 43.63 19.42
C ARG A 421 3.62 43.94 20.20
N TYR A 422 3.54 43.56 21.47
CA TYR A 422 2.40 43.93 22.31
C TYR A 422 2.45 45.40 22.68
N LEU A 423 3.61 45.91 23.05
CA LEU A 423 3.81 47.31 23.41
C LEU A 423 3.60 48.26 22.23
N SER A 424 3.98 47.85 21.02
CA SER A 424 3.74 48.65 19.80
C SER A 424 2.26 48.86 19.49
N ARG A 425 1.35 48.01 19.99
CA ARG A 425 -0.11 48.23 19.89
C ARG A 425 -0.60 49.40 20.73
N TYR A 426 0.16 49.79 21.75
CA TYR A 426 -0.16 50.90 22.66
C TYR A 426 0.70 52.14 22.39
N HIS A 427 1.33 52.21 21.21
CA HIS A 427 2.28 53.27 20.87
C HIS A 427 1.71 54.68 21.03
N SER A 428 0.44 54.90 20.64
CA SER A 428 -0.28 56.17 20.80
C SER A 428 -0.49 56.59 22.26
N TYR A 429 -0.64 55.62 23.17
CA TYR A 429 -0.76 55.89 24.61
C TYR A 429 0.59 56.32 25.21
N PHE A 430 1.69 55.75 24.73
CA PHE A 430 3.04 56.11 25.19
C PHE A 430 3.53 57.46 24.63
N GLU A 431 3.13 57.83 23.41
CA GLU A 431 3.42 59.14 22.79
C GLU A 431 2.88 60.32 23.63
N ASN A 432 1.72 60.18 24.28
CA ASN A 432 1.02 61.28 24.96
C ASN A 432 1.42 61.53 26.43
N GLY A 433 2.44 60.86 26.97
CA GLY A 433 2.88 61.15 28.35
C GLY A 433 3.97 60.27 28.95
N LYS A 434 4.37 59.16 28.30
CA LYS A 434 5.41 58.24 28.80
C LYS A 434 6.48 57.89 27.77
N LYS A 435 6.69 58.77 26.78
CA LYS A 435 7.58 58.55 25.62
C LYS A 435 9.02 58.21 26.02
N VAL A 436 9.54 58.87 27.06
CA VAL A 436 10.88 58.62 27.59
C VAL A 436 10.99 57.21 28.19
N HIS A 437 10.02 56.79 29.01
CA HIS A 437 10.01 55.45 29.60
C HIS A 437 9.85 54.35 28.55
N TYR A 438 9.04 54.58 27.52
CA TYR A 438 8.88 53.65 26.40
C TYR A 438 10.18 53.49 25.59
N LYS A 439 10.88 54.61 25.29
CA LYS A 439 12.20 54.56 24.64
C LYS A 439 13.25 53.85 25.50
N ASN A 440 13.29 54.12 26.80
CA ASN A 440 14.24 53.48 27.71
C ASN A 440 14.02 51.96 27.76
N LEU A 441 12.76 51.52 27.83
CA LEU A 441 12.42 50.09 27.80
C LEU A 441 12.82 49.41 26.47
N LEU A 442 12.64 50.08 25.33
CA LEU A 442 13.09 49.57 24.04
C LEU A 442 14.62 49.49 23.95
N ASN A 443 15.33 50.46 24.52
CA ASN A 443 16.80 50.42 24.61
C ASN A 443 17.26 49.24 25.50
N GLU A 444 16.63 49.03 26.65
CA GLU A 444 16.89 47.86 27.50
C GLU A 444 16.63 46.55 26.75
N PHE A 445 15.56 46.46 25.96
CA PHE A 445 15.29 45.29 25.12
C PHE A 445 16.40 45.06 24.07
N GLN A 446 16.94 46.12 23.48
CA GLN A 446 18.06 46.03 22.55
C GLN A 446 19.34 45.55 23.24
N GLU A 447 19.67 46.07 24.43
CA GLU A 447 20.83 45.63 25.21
C GLU A 447 20.72 44.14 25.58
N ILE A 448 19.56 43.71 26.07
CA ILE A 448 19.32 42.28 26.37
C ILE A 448 19.47 41.46 25.09
N ARG A 449 18.89 41.91 23.96
CA ARG A 449 19.01 41.22 22.67
C ARG A 449 20.48 41.06 22.26
N GLN A 450 21.31 42.09 22.40
CA GLN A 450 22.74 42.03 22.10
C GLN A 450 23.47 41.01 22.98
N VAL A 451 23.22 41.01 24.29
CA VAL A 451 23.85 40.06 25.23
C VAL A 451 23.53 38.62 24.88
N PHE A 452 22.24 38.29 24.67
CA PHE A 452 21.83 36.93 24.35
C PHE A 452 22.26 36.50 22.96
N SER A 453 22.30 37.42 21.99
CA SER A 453 22.81 37.14 20.63
C SER A 453 24.31 36.84 20.64
N LYS A 454 25.10 37.58 21.44
CA LYS A 454 26.53 37.30 21.62
C LYS A 454 26.77 35.93 22.26
N LYS A 455 26.02 35.58 23.30
CA LYS A 455 26.11 34.24 23.94
C LYS A 455 25.72 33.10 23.00
N LEU A 456 24.72 33.30 22.12
CA LEU A 456 24.39 32.35 21.06
C LEU A 456 25.54 32.19 20.06
N GLN A 457 26.16 33.29 19.65
CA GLN A 457 27.32 33.26 18.74
C GLN A 457 28.51 32.51 19.35
N GLU A 458 28.76 32.63 20.66
CA GLU A 458 29.82 31.87 21.35
C GLU A 458 29.59 30.36 21.23
N ILE A 459 28.36 29.89 21.51
CA ILE A 459 28.00 28.46 21.38
C ILE A 459 28.12 28.01 19.91
N TYR A 460 27.59 28.81 18.98
CA TYR A 460 27.68 28.51 17.55
C TYR A 460 29.10 28.54 17.01
N SER A 461 30.06 29.16 17.69
CA SER A 461 31.43 29.23 17.21
C SER A 461 32.44 28.36 17.94
N THR A 462 32.01 27.59 18.92
CA THR A 462 32.91 26.66 19.62
C THR A 462 33.27 25.48 18.69
N THR A 463 34.56 25.21 18.52
CA THR A 463 35.13 24.13 17.67
C THR A 463 36.19 23.32 18.43
N ASP A 464 36.04 23.16 19.74
CA ASP A 464 36.98 22.38 20.54
C ASP A 464 36.86 20.87 20.24
N ILE A 465 37.91 20.11 20.57
CA ILE A 465 37.99 18.65 20.37
C ILE A 465 36.78 17.93 20.98
N LYS A 466 36.25 18.45 22.09
CA LYS A 466 35.05 17.93 22.73
C LYS A 466 33.82 18.10 21.84
N THR A 467 33.59 19.29 21.28
CA THR A 467 32.49 19.54 20.33
C THR A 467 32.61 18.66 19.09
N ILE A 468 33.82 18.46 18.56
CA ILE A 468 34.05 17.59 17.39
C ILE A 468 33.62 16.15 17.70
N ARG A 469 34.05 15.56 18.82
CA ARG A 469 33.63 14.22 19.23
C ARG A 469 32.13 14.10 19.50
N GLU A 470 31.52 15.14 20.08
CA GLU A 470 30.07 15.19 20.24
C GLU A 470 29.35 15.20 18.89
N LEU A 471 29.88 15.89 17.88
CA LEU A 471 29.33 15.92 16.53
C LEU A 471 29.46 14.58 15.79
N GLU A 472 30.60 13.89 15.90
CA GLU A 472 30.77 12.53 15.38
C GLU A 472 29.71 11.58 15.96
N TYR A 473 29.48 11.66 17.27
CA TYR A 473 28.45 10.87 17.95
C TYR A 473 27.03 11.25 17.53
N ILE A 474 26.76 12.54 17.29
CA ILE A 474 25.45 12.97 16.78
C ILE A 474 25.24 12.47 15.35
N ALA A 475 26.26 12.51 14.49
CA ALA A 475 26.18 11.97 13.14
C ALA A 475 25.80 10.48 13.14
N SER A 476 26.43 9.67 14.01
CA SER A 476 26.05 8.25 14.12
C SER A 476 24.60 8.05 14.60
N ILE A 477 24.12 8.86 15.54
CA ILE A 477 22.72 8.81 15.98
C ILE A 477 21.76 9.23 14.85
N LEU A 478 22.09 10.26 14.07
CA LEU A 478 21.27 10.68 12.93
C LEU A 478 21.12 9.54 11.91
N ASP A 479 22.16 8.74 11.72
CA ASP A 479 22.15 7.56 10.86
C ASP A 479 21.23 6.48 11.41
N GLU A 480 21.33 6.20 12.71
CA GLU A 480 20.42 5.27 13.39
C GLU A 480 18.96 5.73 13.23
N ILE A 481 18.64 7.02 13.42
CA ILE A 481 17.28 7.55 13.22
C ILE A 481 16.79 7.35 11.77
N LEU A 482 17.66 7.56 10.77
CA LEU A 482 17.32 7.34 9.36
C LEU A 482 17.09 5.85 9.04
N GLN A 483 17.83 4.94 9.70
CA GLN A 483 17.67 3.49 9.57
C GLN A 483 16.42 2.96 10.29
N LEU A 484 16.01 3.58 11.41
CA LEU A 484 14.79 3.21 12.15
C LEU A 484 13.52 3.21 11.29
N ARG A 485 13.52 3.94 10.16
CA ARG A 485 12.46 3.90 9.16
C ARG A 485 12.11 2.46 8.73
N GLU A 486 13.07 1.55 8.76
CA GLU A 486 12.91 0.15 8.33
C GLU A 486 12.71 -0.81 9.51
N MET A 487 12.78 -0.35 10.76
CA MET A 487 12.65 -1.19 11.96
C MET A 487 11.29 -1.91 12.02
N GLY A 488 10.19 -1.20 11.66
CA GLY A 488 8.85 -1.80 11.59
C GLY A 488 8.70 -2.90 10.53
N ILE A 489 9.61 -2.94 9.56
CA ILE A 489 9.67 -3.97 8.51
C ILE A 489 10.56 -5.14 8.97
N GLN A 490 11.70 -4.83 9.58
CA GLN A 490 12.67 -5.82 10.07
C GLN A 490 12.15 -6.65 11.26
N SER A 491 11.19 -6.12 12.02
CA SER A 491 10.54 -6.83 13.12
C SER A 491 9.47 -7.83 12.70
N LEU A 492 9.07 -7.80 11.42
CA LEU A 492 8.19 -8.80 10.83
C LEU A 492 8.99 -10.06 10.49
N ARG A 493 8.26 -11.15 10.22
CA ARG A 493 8.84 -12.42 9.77
C ARG A 493 9.74 -12.22 8.55
N PRO A 494 10.80 -13.04 8.40
CA PRO A 494 11.68 -12.99 7.25
C PRO A 494 10.89 -13.19 5.95
N GLY A 495 11.30 -12.49 4.91
CA GLY A 495 10.65 -12.50 3.61
C GLY A 495 11.33 -11.53 2.65
N THR A 496 10.94 -11.59 1.39
CA THR A 496 11.35 -10.59 0.41
C THR A 496 10.63 -9.27 0.71
N PRO A 497 11.21 -8.11 0.37
CA PRO A 497 10.52 -6.84 0.50
C PRO A 497 9.15 -6.84 -0.20
N ASP A 498 8.98 -7.61 -1.27
CA ASP A 498 7.74 -7.73 -2.03
C ASP A 498 6.63 -8.46 -1.28
N ASP A 499 6.97 -9.27 -0.26
CA ASP A 499 6.00 -9.96 0.60
C ASP A 499 5.28 -9.00 1.57
N ILE A 500 5.80 -7.78 1.72
CA ILE A 500 5.23 -6.77 2.61
C ILE A 500 4.26 -5.92 1.82
N GLU A 501 3.00 -5.93 2.26
CA GLU A 501 1.95 -5.08 1.71
C GLU A 501 2.43 -3.63 1.66
N THR A 502 2.28 -3.00 0.50
CA THR A 502 2.66 -1.59 0.27
C THR A 502 2.02 -0.66 1.30
N GLU A 503 0.80 -0.99 1.75
CA GLU A 503 0.09 -0.28 2.82
C GLU A 503 0.84 -0.31 4.15
N ILE A 504 1.45 -1.44 4.53
CA ILE A 504 2.22 -1.58 5.78
C ILE A 504 3.52 -0.77 5.69
N LYS A 505 4.27 -0.88 4.59
CA LYS A 505 5.49 -0.07 4.35
C LYS A 505 5.17 1.42 4.43
N PHE A 506 4.05 1.82 3.84
CA PHE A 506 3.60 3.19 3.82
C PHE A 506 3.18 3.68 5.21
N ARG A 507 2.40 2.89 5.97
CA ARG A 507 2.00 3.22 7.35
C ARG A 507 3.21 3.35 8.27
N ALA A 508 4.15 2.41 8.19
CA ALA A 508 5.39 2.47 8.97
C ALA A 508 6.16 3.77 8.68
N ARG A 509 6.30 4.15 7.40
CA ARG A 509 6.93 5.41 6.99
C ARG A 509 6.19 6.64 7.52
N ILE A 510 4.85 6.66 7.49
CA ILE A 510 4.06 7.77 8.05
C ILE A 510 4.30 7.90 9.55
N ILE A 511 4.28 6.80 10.29
CA ILE A 511 4.46 6.82 11.74
C ILE A 511 5.86 7.33 12.08
N TRP A 512 6.88 6.85 11.36
CA TRP A 512 8.25 7.35 11.50
C TRP A 512 8.33 8.85 11.19
N GLN A 513 7.76 9.30 10.06
CA GLN A 513 7.70 10.73 9.70
C GLN A 513 6.95 11.57 10.74
N SER A 514 5.90 11.01 11.34
CA SER A 514 5.15 11.66 12.42
C SER A 514 6.01 11.79 13.68
N ALA A 515 6.72 10.73 14.08
CA ALA A 515 7.60 10.72 15.23
C ALA A 515 8.70 11.78 15.13
N ILE A 516 9.39 11.85 13.98
CA ILE A 516 10.42 12.88 13.77
C ILE A 516 9.83 14.30 13.63
N SER A 517 8.58 14.44 13.16
CA SER A 517 7.95 15.76 12.92
C SER A 517 7.73 16.57 14.20
N VAL A 518 7.60 15.90 15.34
CA VAL A 518 7.52 16.54 16.67
C VAL A 518 8.77 17.37 16.94
N TYR A 519 9.92 16.94 16.41
CA TYR A 519 11.23 17.56 16.61
C TYR A 519 11.62 18.54 15.49
N LEU A 520 10.76 18.79 14.50
CA LEU A 520 11.08 19.62 13.33
C LEU A 520 11.78 20.94 13.67
N GLY A 521 11.29 21.67 14.68
CA GLY A 521 11.90 22.93 15.10
C GLY A 521 13.37 22.75 15.52
N ARG A 522 13.63 21.78 16.40
CA ARG A 522 14.98 21.49 16.88
C ARG A 522 15.88 20.92 15.79
N ILE A 523 15.35 20.13 14.86
CA ILE A 523 16.13 19.65 13.71
C ILE A 523 16.56 20.83 12.82
N LYS A 524 15.67 21.80 12.61
CA LYS A 524 16.01 23.04 11.88
C LYS A 524 17.10 23.84 12.59
N ASP A 525 16.97 23.99 13.91
CA ASP A 525 17.96 24.70 14.72
C ASP A 525 19.34 24.01 14.64
N LEU A 526 19.38 22.67 14.52
CA LEU A 526 20.61 21.88 14.41
C LEU A 526 21.26 22.13 13.05
N ALA A 527 20.48 22.06 11.97
CA ALA A 527 20.96 22.40 10.64
C ALA A 527 21.45 23.86 10.56
N GLU A 528 20.72 24.82 11.15
CA GLU A 528 21.13 26.23 11.17
C GLU A 528 22.42 26.44 11.96
N MET A 529 22.56 25.80 13.12
CA MET A 529 23.80 25.84 13.90
C MET A 529 24.98 25.31 13.09
N MET A 530 24.81 24.17 12.41
CA MET A 530 25.90 23.56 11.64
C MET A 530 26.28 24.40 10.42
N SER A 531 25.29 24.96 9.72
CA SER A 531 25.53 25.91 8.63
C SER A 531 26.33 27.14 9.11
N LYS A 532 25.98 27.72 10.27
CA LYS A 532 26.75 28.84 10.85
C LYS A 532 28.17 28.44 11.27
N LYS A 533 28.34 27.22 11.81
CA LYS A 533 29.67 26.68 12.16
C LYS A 533 30.56 26.56 10.93
N LEU A 534 30.04 25.97 9.86
CA LEU A 534 30.72 25.82 8.56
C LEU A 534 31.11 27.17 7.96
N LEU A 535 30.17 28.11 7.85
CA LEU A 535 30.45 29.44 7.29
C LEU A 535 31.51 30.20 8.09
N LYS A 536 31.50 30.08 9.43
CA LYS A 536 32.53 30.69 10.27
C LYS A 536 33.90 30.06 10.06
N MET A 537 33.97 28.73 9.94
CA MET A 537 35.22 28.03 9.63
C MET A 537 35.77 28.43 8.25
N ALA A 538 34.90 28.52 7.25
CA ALA A 538 35.28 28.99 5.92
C ALA A 538 35.77 30.44 5.93
N ALA A 539 35.13 31.31 6.72
CA ALA A 539 35.57 32.69 6.92
C ALA A 539 36.94 32.79 7.60
N THR A 540 37.26 31.90 8.55
CA THR A 540 38.61 31.83 9.14
C THR A 540 39.68 31.32 8.17
N ARG A 541 39.29 30.72 7.04
CA ARG A 541 40.18 30.19 5.99
C ARG A 541 40.24 31.08 4.73
N ASP A 542 39.69 32.29 4.75
CA ASP A 542 39.57 33.20 3.59
C ASP A 542 38.82 32.61 2.37
N LEU A 543 37.97 31.60 2.57
CA LEU A 543 37.16 30.95 1.51
C LEU A 543 35.73 31.52 1.40
N SER A 544 35.43 32.61 2.13
CA SER A 544 34.06 32.97 2.56
C SER A 544 32.99 33.08 1.47
N GLU A 545 33.17 33.91 0.45
CA GLU A 545 32.09 34.18 -0.54
C GLU A 545 31.84 33.00 -1.48
N ARG A 546 32.91 32.32 -1.92
CA ARG A 546 32.79 31.17 -2.84
C ARG A 546 32.22 29.96 -2.12
N PHE A 547 32.65 29.72 -0.88
CA PHE A 547 32.16 28.61 -0.07
C PHE A 547 30.67 28.78 0.31
N GLU A 548 30.22 29.99 0.61
CA GLU A 548 28.80 30.24 0.91
C GLU A 548 27.90 29.94 -0.31
N GLN A 549 28.35 30.26 -1.52
CA GLN A 549 27.62 29.89 -2.75
C GLN A 549 27.60 28.36 -2.95
N GLU A 550 28.75 27.70 -2.86
CA GLU A 550 28.88 26.25 -3.02
C GLU A 550 28.02 25.48 -1.99
N LEU A 551 28.00 25.93 -0.73
CA LEU A 551 27.18 25.33 0.34
C LEU A 551 25.67 25.49 0.06
N ASN A 552 25.26 26.67 -0.42
CA ASN A 552 23.86 26.91 -0.79
C ASN A 552 23.43 26.05 -1.99
N GLU A 553 24.30 25.87 -2.98
CA GLU A 553 24.06 24.98 -4.12
C GLU A 553 23.93 23.53 -3.68
N ALA A 554 24.83 23.03 -2.82
CA ALA A 554 24.76 21.67 -2.28
C ALA A 554 23.46 21.43 -1.47
N GLN A 555 23.02 22.40 -0.67
CA GLN A 555 21.75 22.31 0.06
C GLN A 555 20.54 22.28 -0.89
N GLN A 556 20.57 23.03 -1.99
CA GLN A 556 19.52 23.00 -3.01
C GLN A 556 19.50 21.66 -3.76
N GLU A 557 20.67 21.13 -4.11
CA GLU A 557 20.80 19.80 -4.72
C GLU A 557 20.25 18.72 -3.78
N LEU A 558 20.62 18.73 -2.51
CA LEU A 558 20.13 17.77 -1.50
C LEU A 558 18.60 17.83 -1.36
N GLU A 559 18.02 19.03 -1.41
CA GLU A 559 16.55 19.20 -1.44
C GLU A 559 15.95 18.61 -2.72
N GLN A 560 16.55 18.86 -3.87
CA GLN A 560 16.08 18.40 -5.17
C GLN A 560 16.14 16.87 -5.27
N THR A 561 17.27 16.26 -4.91
CA THR A 561 17.43 14.81 -4.83
C THR A 561 16.43 14.19 -3.86
N TYR A 562 16.19 14.84 -2.71
CA TYR A 562 15.15 14.38 -1.78
C TYR A 562 13.77 14.43 -2.42
N LYS A 563 13.39 15.55 -3.04
CA LYS A 563 12.09 15.72 -3.73
C LYS A 563 11.89 14.68 -4.82
N GLU A 564 12.91 14.40 -5.62
CA GLU A 564 12.87 13.36 -6.66
C GLU A 564 12.68 11.96 -6.06
N ARG A 565 13.46 11.63 -5.02
CA ARG A 565 13.35 10.34 -4.31
C ARG A 565 11.97 10.11 -3.71
N ILE A 566 11.32 11.16 -3.22
CA ILE A 566 9.96 11.09 -2.66
C ILE A 566 8.86 11.45 -3.67
N GLN A 567 9.22 11.65 -4.95
CA GLN A 567 8.34 12.03 -6.05
C GLN A 567 7.48 13.28 -5.78
N CYS A 568 8.02 14.23 -5.01
CA CYS A 568 7.34 15.48 -4.67
C CYS A 568 7.30 16.43 -5.88
N ARG A 569 6.11 16.80 -6.37
CA ARG A 569 5.96 17.85 -7.40
C ARG A 569 5.78 19.27 -6.84
N LEU A 570 5.97 19.47 -5.53
CA LEU A 570 5.87 20.82 -4.97
C LEU A 570 7.08 21.65 -5.39
N THR A 571 6.81 22.79 -6.03
CA THR A 571 7.83 23.75 -6.48
C THR A 571 8.33 24.65 -5.35
N ASN A 572 7.57 24.78 -4.25
CA ASN A 572 8.00 25.57 -3.11
C ASN A 572 9.17 24.91 -2.35
N ALA A 573 10.00 25.73 -1.71
CA ALA A 573 11.10 25.23 -0.89
C ALA A 573 10.58 24.44 0.31
N CYS A 574 11.24 23.31 0.63
CA CYS A 574 10.90 22.45 1.77
C CYS A 574 10.90 23.22 3.11
N LYS A 575 11.67 24.31 3.20
CA LYS A 575 11.70 25.22 4.36
C LYS A 575 10.33 25.80 4.73
N VAL A 576 9.45 25.99 3.74
CA VAL A 576 8.10 26.60 3.87
C VAL A 576 6.99 25.55 3.69
N CYS A 577 7.32 24.26 3.69
CA CYS A 577 6.35 23.20 3.43
C CYS A 577 5.49 22.89 4.66
N ASP A 578 4.16 22.86 4.48
CA ASP A 578 3.19 22.51 5.54
C ASP A 578 3.24 21.03 5.92
N ARG A 579 3.86 20.18 5.09
CA ARG A 579 4.02 18.74 5.35
C ARG A 579 5.16 18.51 6.34
N ARG A 580 4.89 18.76 7.64
CA ARG A 580 5.89 18.72 8.74
C ARG A 580 6.77 17.46 8.76
N GLY A 581 6.21 16.28 8.51
CA GLY A 581 6.99 15.03 8.47
C GLY A 581 7.97 14.92 7.31
N CYS A 582 7.62 15.41 6.12
CA CYS A 582 8.54 15.48 4.98
C CYS A 582 9.61 16.54 5.20
N ALA A 583 9.23 17.71 5.73
CA ALA A 583 10.18 18.74 6.10
C ALA A 583 11.18 18.21 7.14
N ALA A 584 10.71 17.49 8.17
CA ALA A 584 11.57 16.93 9.20
C ALA A 584 12.57 15.92 8.64
N GLU A 585 12.14 15.00 7.76
CA GLU A 585 13.04 14.06 7.09
C GLU A 585 14.10 14.79 6.24
N ARG A 586 13.72 15.85 5.52
CA ARG A 586 14.65 16.67 4.72
C ARG A 586 15.68 17.38 5.60
N PHE A 587 15.23 18.10 6.64
CA PHE A 587 16.13 18.81 7.55
C PHE A 587 17.02 17.86 8.35
N LEU A 588 16.57 16.63 8.61
CA LEU A 588 17.39 15.60 9.26
C LEU A 588 18.57 15.19 8.37
N ARG A 589 18.32 15.02 7.06
CA ARG A 589 19.37 14.73 6.06
C ARG A 589 20.32 15.89 5.88
N GLU A 590 19.80 17.11 5.86
CA GLU A 590 20.60 18.34 5.78
C GLU A 590 21.48 18.51 7.02
N ALA A 591 20.94 18.29 8.23
CA ALA A 591 21.73 18.34 9.45
C ALA A 591 22.87 17.30 9.42
N ARG A 592 22.59 16.07 8.98
CA ARG A 592 23.62 15.03 8.80
C ARG A 592 24.71 15.50 7.83
N PHE A 593 24.31 15.92 6.63
CA PHE A 593 25.23 16.41 5.59
C PHE A 593 26.13 17.55 6.12
N LEU A 594 25.55 18.54 6.79
CA LEU A 594 26.32 19.66 7.34
C LEU A 594 27.28 19.25 8.47
N ILE A 595 26.98 18.16 9.19
CA ILE A 595 27.91 17.60 10.19
C ILE A 595 29.05 16.87 9.49
N GLU A 596 28.76 16.04 8.48
CA GLU A 596 29.77 15.34 7.70
C GLU A 596 30.74 16.33 7.05
N GLU A 597 30.24 17.33 6.32
CA GLU A 597 31.07 18.39 5.72
C GLU A 597 31.93 19.13 6.76
N PHE A 598 31.37 19.40 7.95
CA PHE A 598 32.12 20.05 9.01
C PHE A 598 33.25 19.17 9.54
N LEU A 599 32.99 17.88 9.73
CA LEU A 599 33.98 16.92 10.20
C LEU A 599 35.09 16.69 9.16
N ASP A 600 34.74 16.63 7.88
CA ASP A 600 35.70 16.49 6.78
C ASP A 600 36.67 17.67 6.76
N ILE A 601 36.14 18.90 6.77
CA ILE A 601 36.91 20.14 6.83
C ILE A 601 37.85 20.17 8.04
N VAL A 602 37.38 19.75 9.22
CA VAL A 602 38.18 19.68 10.44
C VAL A 602 39.25 18.57 10.37
N SER A 603 38.94 17.44 9.76
CA SER A 603 39.86 16.30 9.66
C SER A 603 41.09 16.61 8.78
N GLU A 604 40.91 17.41 7.73
CA GLU A 604 42.01 17.92 6.88
C GLU A 604 43.04 18.74 7.68
N ASP A 605 42.62 19.43 8.75
CA ASP A 605 43.49 20.22 9.63
C ASP A 605 44.27 19.37 10.66
N ILE A 606 43.82 18.14 10.93
CA ILE A 606 44.39 17.27 11.98
C ILE A 606 45.42 16.27 11.41
N THR A 607 45.43 16.04 10.10
CA THR A 607 46.52 15.32 9.42
C THR A 607 47.77 16.20 9.31
N PRO A 608 48.89 15.86 9.97
CA PRO A 608 50.11 16.64 9.86
C PRO A 608 50.71 16.49 8.45
N GLN A 609 51.00 17.62 7.80
CA GLN A 609 51.99 17.68 6.71
C GLN A 609 53.40 17.43 7.26
#